data_AF-A0A0P0EYS5-F1
#
_entry.id   AF-A0A0P0EYS5-F1
#
_cell.length_a   1.000
_cell.length_b   1.000
_cell.length_c   1.000
_cell.angle_alpha   90.00
_cell.angle_beta   90.00
_cell.angle_gamma   90.00
#
_symmetry.space_group_name_H-M   'P 1'
#
loop_
_entity.id
_entity.type
_entity.pdbx_description
1 polymer ?
#
loop_
_entity_poly.entity_id
_entity_poly.type
_entity_poly.pdbx_seq_one_letter_code
_entity_poly.pdbx_strand_id
1 'polypeptide(L)'
;MTVGTGGTHGTLTGRERTFHRDEIIVSKTDIKGRITYANDVFLRISGYSEAELLGKPHNIVRHSDMPRCVYKLLWTRIEAGSEIFAYVINRAKDGDHYWVFAHVTPVFGNPDSGNGRTITGYHSSRRVPARPAVDAAAGLYAALRAEEARHADRNAAMAASGAMLEKLLRDKGTSYDEFVFSL
;
A
#
# COMPACT_ATOMS: atom_id res chain seq x y z
N MET A 1 -13.51 14.31 -5.86
CA MET A 1 -14.26 14.32 -4.58
C MET A 1 -15.04 13.02 -4.46
N THR A 2 -14.60 12.15 -3.56
CA THR A 2 -15.44 11.23 -2.75
C THR A 2 -14.52 10.68 -1.67
N VAL A 3 -14.59 11.30 -0.50
CA VAL A 3 -13.90 10.87 0.70
C VAL A 3 -14.63 9.61 1.18
N GLY A 4 -13.98 8.46 1.08
CA GLY A 4 -14.50 7.22 1.67
C GLY A 4 -14.56 7.39 3.18
N THR A 5 -15.77 7.43 3.72
CA THR A 5 -16.06 7.33 5.15
C THR A 5 -15.45 6.04 5.67
N GLY A 6 -14.49 6.16 6.58
CA GLY A 6 -13.81 5.03 7.21
C GLY A 6 -14.83 4.12 7.88
N GLY A 7 -14.78 2.82 7.54
CA GLY A 7 -15.46 1.80 8.33
C GLY A 7 -14.98 1.89 9.78
N THR A 8 -15.85 1.54 10.72
CA THR A 8 -15.51 1.35 12.14
C THR A 8 -14.55 0.17 12.26
N HIS A 9 -13.26 0.45 12.16
CA HIS A 9 -12.21 -0.54 12.36
C HIS A 9 -11.96 -0.63 13.87
N GLY A 10 -12.18 -1.80 14.47
CA GLY A 10 -11.87 -2.06 15.89
C GLY A 10 -10.40 -1.76 16.24
N THR A 11 -10.09 -1.73 17.53
CA THR A 11 -8.75 -1.42 18.07
C THR A 11 -7.66 -2.27 17.43
N LEU A 12 -6.49 -1.68 17.18
CA LEU A 12 -5.31 -2.41 16.71
C LEU A 12 -4.76 -3.28 17.85
N THR A 13 -4.47 -4.55 17.57
CA THR A 13 -4.00 -5.51 18.58
C THR A 13 -2.50 -5.42 18.83
N GLY A 14 -1.75 -4.84 17.88
CA GLY A 14 -0.29 -4.85 17.87
C GLY A 14 0.33 -6.20 17.50
N ARG A 15 -0.47 -7.25 17.29
CA ARG A 15 0.03 -8.56 16.87
C ARG A 15 0.28 -8.57 15.35
N GLU A 16 1.47 -9.03 14.98
CA GLU A 16 1.85 -9.21 13.58
C GLU A 16 1.45 -10.62 13.09
N ARG A 17 0.80 -10.69 11.93
CA ARG A 17 0.59 -11.91 11.15
C ARG A 17 1.67 -12.01 10.09
N THR A 18 2.09 -13.24 9.80
CA THR A 18 3.04 -13.57 8.74
C THR A 18 2.53 -14.72 7.88
N PHE A 19 3.20 -14.96 6.75
CA PHE A 19 2.89 -16.01 5.79
C PHE A 19 4.16 -16.62 5.22
N HIS A 20 4.04 -17.78 4.57
CA HIS A 20 5.21 -18.52 4.12
C HIS A 20 5.93 -17.79 2.97
N ARG A 21 7.26 -17.99 2.88
CA ARG A 21 8.13 -17.39 1.85
C ARG A 21 7.73 -17.73 0.42
N ASP A 22 7.12 -18.89 0.22
CA ASP A 22 6.66 -19.38 -1.08
C ASP A 22 5.20 -18.97 -1.39
N GLU A 23 4.52 -18.35 -0.44
CA GLU A 23 3.18 -17.81 -0.65
C GLU A 23 3.24 -16.37 -1.20
N ILE A 24 2.28 -16.06 -2.07
CA ILE A 24 2.12 -14.72 -2.64
C ILE A 24 0.69 -14.27 -2.37
N ILE A 25 0.54 -13.09 -1.79
CA ILE A 25 -0.76 -12.41 -1.69
C ILE A 25 -1.02 -11.72 -3.03
N VAL A 26 -2.16 -12.00 -3.65
CA VAL A 26 -2.55 -11.43 -4.95
C VAL A 26 -3.89 -10.71 -4.82
N SER A 27 -3.98 -9.51 -5.39
CA SER A 27 -5.26 -8.82 -5.60
C SER A 27 -5.30 -8.07 -6.91
N LYS A 28 -6.51 -7.94 -7.48
CA LYS A 28 -6.79 -7.04 -8.60
C LYS A 28 -7.83 -6.01 -8.20
N THR A 29 -7.80 -4.86 -8.84
CA THR A 29 -8.77 -3.79 -8.64
C THR A 29 -9.23 -3.20 -9.96
N ASP A 30 -10.39 -2.55 -9.97
CA ASP A 30 -10.78 -1.63 -11.03
C ASP A 30 -9.97 -0.31 -10.96
N ILE A 31 -10.18 0.59 -11.93
CA ILE A 31 -9.52 1.90 -11.97
C ILE A 31 -9.85 2.83 -10.78
N LYS A 32 -10.88 2.51 -10.00
CA LYS A 32 -11.27 3.24 -8.78
C LYS A 32 -10.67 2.59 -7.52
N GLY A 33 -9.84 1.56 -7.67
CA GLY A 33 -9.23 0.84 -6.58
C GLY A 33 -10.18 -0.11 -5.83
N ARG A 34 -11.33 -0.47 -6.42
CA ARG A 34 -12.23 -1.47 -5.84
C ARG A 34 -11.76 -2.87 -6.18
N ILE A 35 -11.68 -3.74 -5.18
CA ILE A 35 -11.17 -5.10 -5.33
C ILE A 35 -12.10 -5.90 -6.26
N THR A 36 -11.53 -6.47 -7.32
CA THR A 36 -12.20 -7.36 -8.28
C THR A 36 -11.76 -8.81 -8.13
N TYR A 37 -10.65 -9.05 -7.43
CA TYR A 37 -10.11 -10.37 -7.15
C TYR A 37 -9.21 -10.34 -5.92
N ALA A 38 -9.27 -11.38 -5.10
CA ALA A 38 -8.37 -11.66 -3.99
C ALA A 38 -8.11 -13.17 -3.93
N ASN A 39 -6.86 -13.59 -3.80
CA ASN A 39 -6.56 -15.02 -3.65
C ASN A 39 -6.70 -15.51 -2.20
N ASP A 40 -6.70 -16.84 -2.01
CA ASP A 40 -6.89 -17.46 -0.69
C ASP A 40 -5.88 -17.01 0.36
N VAL A 41 -4.63 -16.75 -0.04
CA VAL A 41 -3.60 -16.21 0.87
C VAL A 41 -4.01 -14.83 1.38
N PHE A 42 -4.55 -13.97 0.51
CA PHE A 42 -5.06 -12.66 0.92
C PHE A 42 -6.24 -12.79 1.88
N LEU A 43 -7.22 -13.66 1.57
CA LEU A 43 -8.38 -13.89 2.43
C LEU A 43 -7.95 -14.36 3.83
N ARG A 44 -7.08 -15.37 3.89
CA ARG A 44 -6.56 -15.96 5.13
C ARG A 44 -5.80 -14.94 5.98
N ILE A 45 -4.85 -14.21 5.38
CA ILE A 45 -4.00 -13.27 6.13
C ILE A 45 -4.76 -12.01 6.55
N SER A 46 -5.67 -11.52 5.72
CA SER A 46 -6.48 -10.34 6.06
C SER A 46 -7.64 -10.67 7.01
N GLY A 47 -8.08 -11.92 7.07
CA GLY A 47 -9.22 -12.36 7.88
C GLY A 47 -10.59 -11.92 7.33
N TYR A 48 -10.64 -11.39 6.11
CA TYR A 48 -11.88 -11.09 5.41
C TYR A 48 -12.31 -12.27 4.54
N SER A 49 -13.62 -12.47 4.43
CA SER A 49 -14.16 -13.35 3.39
C SER A 49 -14.12 -12.66 2.02
N GLU A 50 -14.19 -13.44 0.94
CA GLU A 50 -14.24 -12.90 -0.43
C GLU A 50 -15.42 -11.92 -0.60
N ALA A 51 -16.60 -12.29 -0.11
CA ALA A 51 -17.81 -11.45 -0.17
C ALA A 51 -17.65 -10.11 0.58
N GLU A 52 -16.79 -10.05 1.59
CA GLU A 52 -16.49 -8.80 2.30
C GLU A 52 -15.47 -7.92 1.55
N LEU A 53 -14.62 -8.50 0.71
CA LEU A 53 -13.60 -7.77 -0.06
C LEU A 53 -14.09 -7.31 -1.43
N LEU A 54 -14.81 -8.16 -2.16
CA LEU A 54 -15.19 -7.86 -3.55
C LEU A 54 -16.04 -6.59 -3.63
N GLY A 55 -15.67 -5.71 -4.57
CA GLY A 55 -16.29 -4.40 -4.79
C GLY A 55 -15.94 -3.33 -3.74
N LYS A 56 -15.24 -3.68 -2.65
CA LYS A 56 -14.78 -2.70 -1.65
C LYS A 56 -13.50 -2.00 -2.09
N PRO A 57 -13.30 -0.73 -1.73
CA PRO A 57 -12.03 -0.06 -1.94
C PRO A 57 -10.89 -0.83 -1.23
N HIS A 58 -9.74 -0.96 -1.90
CA HIS A 58 -8.58 -1.70 -1.37
C HIS A 58 -8.07 -1.14 -0.03
N ASN A 59 -8.34 0.13 0.26
CA ASN A 59 -8.00 0.75 1.53
C ASN A 59 -8.70 0.15 2.78
N ILE A 60 -9.61 -0.81 2.62
CA ILE A 60 -10.18 -1.61 3.72
C ILE A 60 -9.13 -2.33 4.56
N VAL A 61 -7.97 -2.66 3.98
CA VAL A 61 -6.83 -3.24 4.70
C VAL A 61 -5.76 -2.21 5.06
N ARG A 62 -6.04 -0.91 4.93
CA ARG A 62 -5.05 0.13 5.23
C ARG A 62 -4.82 0.23 6.74
N HIS A 63 -3.57 0.08 7.14
CA HIS A 63 -3.15 0.33 8.52
C HIS A 63 -2.90 1.82 8.76
N SER A 64 -3.16 2.32 9.97
CA SER A 64 -2.91 3.72 10.36
C SER A 64 -1.43 4.07 10.39
N ASP A 65 -0.56 3.07 10.49
CA ASP A 65 0.89 3.25 10.50
C ASP A 65 1.48 3.40 9.09
N MET A 66 0.66 3.24 8.03
CA MET A 66 1.08 3.54 6.67
C MET A 66 1.06 5.06 6.41
N PRO A 67 2.22 5.72 6.21
CA PRO A 67 2.27 7.17 5.99
C PRO A 67 1.46 7.58 4.77
N ARG A 68 0.79 8.73 4.88
CA ARG A 68 -0.05 9.28 3.81
C ARG A 68 0.78 9.63 2.58
N CYS A 69 1.99 10.16 2.75
CA CYS A 69 2.85 10.53 1.62
C CYS A 69 3.29 9.32 0.80
N VAL A 70 3.67 8.20 1.44
CA VAL A 70 4.06 6.96 0.76
C VAL A 70 2.86 6.33 0.06
N TYR A 71 1.70 6.30 0.73
CA TYR A 71 0.47 5.81 0.11
C TYR A 71 0.06 6.66 -1.10
N LYS A 72 0.24 7.99 -1.03
CA LYS A 72 0.00 8.91 -2.15
C LYS A 72 0.98 8.66 -3.29
N LEU A 73 2.27 8.47 -3.00
CA LEU A 73 3.29 8.15 -4.01
C LEU A 73 2.92 6.88 -4.80
N LEU A 74 2.49 5.82 -4.10
CA LEU A 74 2.00 4.59 -4.72
C LEU A 74 0.89 4.87 -5.73
N TRP A 75 -0.18 5.55 -5.31
CA TRP A 75 -1.30 5.86 -6.19
C TRP A 75 -0.90 6.75 -7.36
N THR A 76 -0.13 7.81 -7.11
CA THR A 76 0.36 8.71 -8.16
C THR A 76 1.12 7.95 -9.25
N ARG A 77 1.96 6.97 -8.89
CA ARG A 77 2.71 6.18 -9.88
C ARG A 77 1.83 5.28 -10.72
N ILE A 78 0.97 4.48 -10.08
CA ILE A 78 0.14 3.51 -10.81
C ILE A 78 -0.93 4.21 -11.65
N GLU A 79 -1.47 5.34 -11.20
CA GLU A 79 -2.37 6.19 -11.98
C GLU A 79 -1.68 6.81 -13.20
N ALA A 80 -0.37 7.08 -13.10
CA ALA A 80 0.46 7.56 -14.20
C ALA A 80 0.96 6.44 -15.14
N GLY A 81 0.54 5.19 -14.93
CA GLY A 81 0.95 4.06 -15.77
C GLY A 81 2.31 3.47 -15.42
N SER A 82 2.88 3.82 -14.27
CA SER A 82 4.17 3.29 -13.78
C SER A 82 3.95 2.27 -12.66
N GLU A 83 4.86 1.31 -12.54
CA GLU A 83 4.87 0.38 -11.39
C GLU A 83 5.50 0.99 -10.14
N ILE A 84 5.31 0.30 -9.00
CA ILE A 84 5.99 0.65 -7.75
C ILE A 84 6.25 -0.59 -6.91
N PHE A 85 7.42 -0.61 -6.29
CA PHE A 85 7.76 -1.50 -5.19
C PHE A 85 7.68 -0.72 -3.87
N ALA A 86 7.06 -1.30 -2.85
CA ALA A 86 6.94 -0.65 -1.54
C ALA A 86 6.77 -1.66 -0.41
N TYR A 87 7.32 -1.36 0.76
CA TYR A 87 6.94 -2.04 2.00
C TYR A 87 5.62 -1.47 2.51
N VAL A 88 4.62 -2.30 2.73
CA VAL A 88 3.28 -1.84 3.12
C VAL A 88 2.84 -2.57 4.38
N ILE A 89 2.47 -1.80 5.41
CA ILE A 89 1.78 -2.32 6.59
C ILE A 89 0.28 -2.29 6.35
N ASN A 90 -0.35 -3.45 6.53
CA ASN A 90 -1.80 -3.64 6.36
C ASN A 90 -2.44 -4.05 7.68
N ARG A 91 -3.72 -3.73 7.84
CA ARG A 91 -4.56 -4.10 8.97
C ARG A 91 -5.45 -5.28 8.57
N ALA A 92 -5.43 -6.34 9.35
CA ALA A 92 -6.40 -7.44 9.27
C ALA A 92 -7.74 -7.04 9.92
N LYS A 93 -8.81 -7.77 9.58
CA LYS A 93 -10.18 -7.49 10.06
C LYS A 93 -10.26 -7.33 11.59
N ASP A 94 -9.61 -8.24 12.32
CA ASP A 94 -9.59 -8.32 13.78
C ASP A 94 -8.66 -7.30 14.48
N GLY A 95 -7.95 -6.47 13.71
CA GLY A 95 -7.04 -5.46 14.25
C GLY A 95 -5.58 -5.87 14.34
N ASP A 96 -5.23 -7.12 13.99
CA ASP A 96 -3.84 -7.48 13.73
C ASP A 96 -3.29 -6.70 12.53
N HIS A 97 -1.96 -6.76 12.35
CA HIS A 97 -1.31 -6.20 11.18
C HIS A 97 -0.42 -7.22 10.47
N TYR A 98 -0.05 -6.92 9.24
CA TYR A 98 0.93 -7.71 8.49
C TYR A 98 1.68 -6.83 7.51
N TRP A 99 2.98 -7.08 7.39
CA TRP A 99 3.86 -6.42 6.44
C TRP A 99 3.93 -7.20 5.13
N VAL A 100 4.04 -6.47 4.03
CA VAL A 100 4.29 -7.04 2.70
C VAL A 100 5.35 -6.23 1.99
N PHE A 101 6.16 -6.91 1.18
CA PHE A 101 6.86 -6.29 0.07
C PHE A 101 5.95 -6.35 -1.16
N ALA A 102 5.36 -5.21 -1.52
CA ALA A 102 4.36 -5.10 -2.57
C ALA A 102 5.00 -4.66 -3.89
N HIS A 103 4.61 -5.32 -4.97
CA HIS A 103 4.76 -4.87 -6.34
C HIS A 103 3.37 -4.54 -6.88
N VAL A 104 3.17 -3.31 -7.34
CA VAL A 104 1.88 -2.85 -7.88
C VAL A 104 2.08 -2.34 -9.29
N THR A 105 1.26 -2.85 -10.22
CA THR A 105 1.31 -2.48 -11.63
C THR A 105 -0.06 -2.03 -12.14
N PRO A 106 -0.11 -1.07 -13.08
CA PRO A 106 -1.30 -0.84 -13.88
C PRO A 106 -1.55 -2.03 -14.81
N VAL A 107 -2.82 -2.34 -15.03
CA VAL A 107 -3.28 -3.31 -16.03
C VAL A 107 -3.79 -2.53 -17.22
N PHE A 108 -3.22 -2.78 -18.40
CA PHE A 108 -3.64 -2.12 -19.64
C PHE A 108 -4.67 -2.95 -20.41
N GLY A 109 -5.48 -2.28 -21.22
CA GLY A 109 -6.43 -2.91 -22.13
C GLY A 109 -5.75 -3.81 -23.16
N ASN A 110 -6.56 -4.56 -23.91
CA ASN A 110 -6.05 -5.44 -24.96
C ASN A 110 -5.41 -4.60 -26.09
N PRO A 111 -4.13 -4.85 -26.45
CA PRO A 111 -3.46 -4.17 -27.55
C PRO A 111 -4.24 -4.17 -28.87
N ASP A 112 -4.92 -5.26 -29.17
CA ASP A 112 -5.66 -5.47 -30.43
C ASP A 112 -7.01 -4.73 -30.46
N SER A 113 -7.48 -4.26 -29.31
CA SER A 113 -8.77 -3.57 -29.18
C SER A 113 -8.66 -2.04 -29.34
N GLY A 114 -7.48 -1.53 -29.74
CA GLY A 114 -7.22 -0.09 -29.83
C GLY A 114 -7.12 0.63 -28.47
N ASN A 115 -7.32 -0.09 -27.35
CA ASN A 115 -7.26 0.43 -25.98
C ASN A 115 -6.02 -0.05 -25.21
N GLY A 116 -4.98 -0.54 -25.91
CA GLY A 116 -3.76 -1.09 -25.32
C GLY A 116 -2.95 -0.15 -24.42
N ARG A 117 -3.24 1.16 -24.45
CA ARG A 117 -2.62 2.16 -23.55
C ARG A 117 -3.55 2.63 -22.43
N THR A 118 -4.81 2.19 -22.43
CA THR A 118 -5.80 2.56 -21.42
C THR A 118 -5.63 1.66 -20.21
N ILE A 119 -5.46 2.27 -19.02
CA ILE A 119 -5.47 1.54 -17.76
C ILE A 119 -6.90 1.05 -17.48
N THR A 120 -7.05 -0.24 -17.20
CA THR A 120 -8.32 -0.92 -16.90
C THR A 120 -8.44 -1.36 -15.44
N GLY A 121 -7.35 -1.32 -14.70
CA GLY A 121 -7.30 -1.66 -13.29
C GLY A 121 -5.87 -1.72 -12.77
N TYR A 122 -5.70 -2.25 -11.57
CA TYR A 122 -4.39 -2.43 -10.96
C TYR A 122 -4.23 -3.85 -10.44
N HIS A 123 -3.02 -4.38 -10.54
CA HIS A 123 -2.62 -5.68 -10.03
C HIS A 123 -1.57 -5.50 -8.94
N SER A 124 -1.70 -6.25 -7.84
CA SER A 124 -0.69 -6.27 -6.79
C SER A 124 -0.31 -7.69 -6.41
N SER A 125 1.00 -7.95 -6.47
CA SER A 125 1.66 -9.15 -5.95
C SER A 125 2.46 -8.77 -4.72
N ARG A 126 2.34 -9.57 -3.65
CA ARG A 126 2.89 -9.23 -2.34
C ARG A 126 3.60 -10.43 -1.73
N ARG A 127 4.86 -10.24 -1.36
CA ARG A 127 5.72 -11.26 -0.74
C ARG A 127 5.93 -10.95 0.75
N VAL A 128 6.26 -11.97 1.53
CA VAL A 128 6.70 -11.76 2.91
C VAL A 128 8.03 -10.99 2.87
N PRO A 129 8.14 -9.85 3.56
CA PRO A 129 9.37 -9.06 3.56
C PRO A 129 10.39 -9.64 4.54
N ALA A 130 11.67 -9.36 4.30
CA ALA A 130 12.73 -9.68 5.27
C ALA A 130 12.60 -8.78 6.51
N ARG A 131 12.90 -9.34 7.70
CA ARG A 131 12.73 -8.61 8.96
C ARG A 131 13.56 -7.31 9.05
N PRO A 132 14.85 -7.28 8.65
CA PRO A 132 15.63 -6.04 8.68
C PRO A 132 15.01 -4.92 7.83
N ALA A 133 14.46 -5.26 6.67
CA ALA A 133 13.82 -4.31 5.79
C ALA A 133 12.52 -3.74 6.40
N VAL A 134 11.74 -4.60 7.08
CA VAL A 134 10.55 -4.18 7.85
C VAL A 134 10.95 -3.21 8.95
N ASP A 135 11.99 -3.52 9.73
CA ASP A 135 12.42 -2.67 10.84
C ASP A 135 12.90 -1.30 10.34
N ALA A 136 13.65 -1.27 9.23
CA ALA A 136 14.08 -0.02 8.59
C ALA A 136 12.90 0.80 8.04
N ALA A 137 11.96 0.14 7.34
CA ALA A 137 10.74 0.79 6.83
C ALA A 137 9.85 1.32 7.96
N ALA A 138 9.67 0.54 9.03
CA ALA A 138 8.90 0.94 10.21
C ALA A 138 9.52 2.15 10.90
N GLY A 139 10.86 2.21 11.03
CA GLY A 139 11.57 3.38 11.55
C GLY A 139 11.33 4.64 10.72
N LEU A 140 11.45 4.55 9.39
CA LEU A 140 11.11 5.65 8.49
C LEU A 140 9.65 6.06 8.63
N TYR A 141 8.73 5.10 8.67
CA TYR A 141 7.29 5.40 8.71
C TYR A 141 6.88 6.03 10.02
N ALA A 142 7.52 5.66 11.13
CA ALA A 142 7.36 6.34 12.41
C ALA A 142 7.78 7.82 12.32
N ALA A 143 8.93 8.12 11.70
CA ALA A 143 9.40 9.50 11.51
C ALA A 143 8.46 10.32 10.62
N LEU A 144 8.01 9.75 9.49
CA LEU A 144 7.07 10.40 8.58
C LEU A 144 5.72 10.69 9.25
N ARG A 145 5.19 9.75 10.03
CA ARG A 145 3.94 9.96 10.77
C ARG A 145 4.08 10.94 11.91
N ALA A 146 5.23 10.96 12.59
CA ALA A 146 5.52 11.97 13.60
C ALA A 146 5.51 13.38 12.98
N GLU A 147 6.02 13.52 11.76
CA GLU A 147 5.89 14.76 10.99
C GLU A 147 4.43 15.05 10.65
N GLU A 148 3.68 14.10 10.10
CA GLU A 148 2.25 14.29 9.80
C GLU A 148 1.45 14.77 11.02
N ALA A 149 1.75 14.24 12.21
CA ALA A 149 1.06 14.58 13.46
C ALA A 149 1.31 16.02 13.95
N ARG A 150 2.32 16.72 13.42
CA ARG A 150 2.60 18.13 13.74
C ARG A 150 1.65 19.10 13.05
N HIS A 151 0.87 18.63 12.08
CA HIS A 151 -0.01 19.46 11.26
C HIS A 151 -1.46 19.09 11.50
N ALA A 152 -2.30 20.08 11.85
CA ALA A 152 -3.73 19.88 12.02
C ALA A 152 -4.45 19.66 10.68
N ASP A 153 -4.00 20.35 9.62
CA ASP A 153 -4.53 20.15 8.27
C ASP A 153 -3.91 18.91 7.61
N ARG A 154 -4.77 18.07 7.03
CA ARG A 154 -4.35 16.80 6.44
C ARG A 154 -3.51 16.98 5.18
N ASN A 155 -3.77 18.00 4.37
CA ASN A 155 -2.99 18.23 3.15
C ASN A 155 -1.61 18.77 3.50
N ALA A 156 -1.52 19.69 4.47
CA ALA A 156 -0.26 20.16 5.03
C ALA A 156 0.56 19.02 5.63
N ALA A 157 -0.07 18.14 6.44
CA ALA A 157 0.59 16.95 7.01
C ALA A 157 1.21 16.06 5.93
N MET A 158 0.45 15.77 4.86
CA MET A 158 0.91 14.93 3.76
C MET A 158 2.02 15.61 2.93
N ALA A 159 1.92 16.93 2.72
CA ALA A 159 2.95 17.70 2.03
C ALA A 159 4.27 17.74 2.81
N ALA A 160 4.20 17.97 4.13
CA ALA A 160 5.37 18.02 5.00
C ALA A 160 6.11 16.68 5.08
N SER A 161 5.37 15.59 5.30
CA SER A 161 5.95 14.23 5.27
C SER A 161 6.45 13.83 3.87
N GLY A 162 5.79 14.30 2.80
CA GLY A 162 6.29 14.13 1.43
C GLY A 162 7.63 14.82 1.22
N ALA A 163 7.75 16.10 1.60
CA ALA A 163 8.99 16.85 1.52
C ALA A 163 10.11 16.23 2.38
N MET A 164 9.77 15.66 3.54
CA MET A 164 10.72 14.93 4.38
C MET A 164 11.25 13.67 3.68
N LEU A 165 10.37 12.87 3.07
CA LEU A 165 10.77 11.69 2.29
C LEU A 165 11.67 12.09 1.12
N GLU A 166 11.29 13.10 0.34
CA GLU A 166 12.09 13.57 -0.78
C GLU A 166 13.46 14.09 -0.33
N LYS A 167 13.53 14.81 0.81
CA LYS A 167 14.80 15.25 1.37
C LYS A 167 15.69 14.07 1.74
N LEU A 168 15.15 13.05 2.40
CA LEU A 168 15.88 11.83 2.74
C LEU A 168 16.49 11.16 1.49
N LEU A 169 15.69 11.01 0.44
CA LEU A 169 16.12 10.41 -0.83
C LEU A 169 17.23 11.24 -1.49
N ARG A 170 17.08 12.56 -1.51
CA ARG A 170 18.12 13.49 -2.01
C ARG A 170 19.41 13.40 -1.21
N ASP A 171 19.33 13.42 0.13
CA ASP A 171 20.51 13.33 1.00
C ASP A 171 21.26 12.00 0.81
N LYS A 172 20.54 10.92 0.46
CA LYS A 172 21.10 9.61 0.13
C LYS A 172 21.54 9.46 -1.33
N GLY A 173 21.23 10.42 -2.20
CA GLY A 173 21.53 10.34 -3.63
C GLY A 173 20.83 9.17 -4.34
N THR A 174 19.62 8.82 -3.92
CA THR A 174 18.90 7.62 -4.40
C THR A 174 17.45 7.94 -4.77
N SER A 175 16.89 7.18 -5.71
CA SER A 175 15.45 7.18 -6.01
C SER A 175 14.67 6.40 -4.95
N TYR A 176 13.33 6.53 -4.96
CA TYR A 176 12.49 5.73 -4.04
C TYR A 176 12.63 4.22 -4.30
N ASP A 177 12.76 3.81 -5.56
CA ASP A 177 12.85 2.39 -5.91
C ASP A 177 14.17 1.80 -5.42
N GLU A 178 15.29 2.44 -5.73
CA GLU A 178 16.61 2.06 -5.22
C GLU A 178 16.65 2.04 -3.70
N PHE A 179 16.05 3.05 -3.04
CA PHE A 179 15.93 3.06 -1.58
C PHE A 179 15.18 1.83 -1.07
N VAL A 180 14.01 1.52 -1.64
CA VAL A 180 13.20 0.37 -1.24
C VAL A 180 13.97 -0.94 -1.43
N PHE A 181 14.71 -1.10 -2.53
CA PHE A 181 15.52 -2.30 -2.77
C PHE A 181 16.80 -2.38 -1.91
N SER A 182 17.21 -1.27 -1.29
CA SER A 182 18.38 -1.23 -0.40
C SER A 182 18.09 -1.58 1.07
N LEU A 183 16.80 -1.66 1.45
CA LEU A 183 16.36 -2.04 2.80
C LEU A 183 16.40 -3.57 2.97
#